data_AF-A0A979FVA7-F1
#
_entry.id   AF-A0A979FVA7-F1
#
_cell.length_a   1.000
_cell.length_b   1.000
_cell.length_c   1.000
_cell.angle_alpha   90.00
_cell.angle_beta   90.00
_cell.angle_gamma   90.00
#
_symmetry.space_group_name_H-M   'P 1'
#
loop_
_entity.id
_entity.type
_entity.pdbx_description
1 polymer ?
#
loop_
_entity_poly.entity_id
_entity_poly.type
_entity_poly.pdbx_seq_one_letter_code
_entity_poly.pdbx_strand_id
1 'polypeptide(L)'
;MSRVALVYKFGGLYSDMDVIALRPLVGATNFIALEYDESGNLNHAIHRMRRHHPMLLRVMKHVAANYNGKAWAANGPTAMSDVARLLGCDLKPVGLDRLVNATHNRTSQPIQPCNATNPCSNQTEECDWVALRSNAFMAVHYDVAYKLFLGPEKNETSPPIQTLYPDSLGLHFFNYMTRDKEVQSGSHMHRLASEFCPVVVKKHPLLT
;
A
#
# COMPACT_ATOMS: atom_id res chain seq x y z
N MET A 1 -6.44 12.57 6.31
CA MET A 1 -7.88 12.23 6.28
C MET A 1 -8.49 12.16 4.89
N SER A 2 -8.19 13.08 3.97
CA SER A 2 -8.79 13.08 2.62
C SER A 2 -8.63 11.74 1.87
N ARG A 3 -7.47 11.06 2.01
CA ARG A 3 -7.25 9.74 1.40
C ARG A 3 -8.31 8.69 1.77
N VAL A 4 -8.61 8.55 3.06
CA VAL A 4 -9.62 7.60 3.57
C VAL A 4 -11.01 8.03 3.13
N ALA A 5 -11.33 9.33 3.21
CA ALA A 5 -12.64 9.86 2.85
C ALA A 5 -12.94 9.67 1.35
N LEU A 6 -11.95 9.88 0.48
CA LEU A 6 -12.09 9.68 -0.96
C LEU A 6 -12.35 8.21 -1.30
N VAL A 7 -11.56 7.29 -0.75
CA VAL A 7 -11.77 5.85 -0.98
C VAL A 7 -13.08 5.38 -0.34
N TYR A 8 -13.47 5.90 0.83
CA TYR A 8 -14.78 5.60 1.39
C TYR A 8 -15.90 6.05 0.45
N LYS A 9 -15.85 7.30 -0.04
CA LYS A 9 -16.93 7.88 -0.85
C LYS A 9 -17.04 7.26 -2.24
N PHE A 10 -15.92 6.93 -2.88
CA PHE A 10 -15.88 6.52 -4.29
C PHE A 10 -15.43 5.07 -4.49
N GLY A 11 -14.86 4.44 -3.48
CA GLY A 11 -14.13 3.19 -3.63
C GLY A 11 -12.85 3.38 -4.41
N GLY A 12 -12.19 2.26 -4.74
CA GLY A 12 -11.02 2.25 -5.59
C GLY A 12 -9.71 2.21 -4.81
N LEU A 13 -8.63 2.52 -5.53
CA LEU A 13 -7.26 2.51 -5.04
C LEU A 13 -6.88 3.91 -4.57
N TYR A 14 -6.30 4.00 -3.38
CA TYR A 14 -5.44 5.11 -3.00
C TYR A 14 -3.98 4.67 -3.09
N SER A 15 -3.13 5.57 -3.60
CA SER A 15 -1.68 5.44 -3.58
C SER A 15 -1.07 6.81 -3.29
N ASP A 16 -0.03 6.88 -2.46
CA ASP A 16 0.82 8.05 -2.40
C ASP A 16 1.53 8.26 -3.77
N MET A 17 1.89 9.50 -4.07
CA MET A 17 2.46 9.88 -5.37
C MET A 17 3.94 9.46 -5.55
N ASP A 18 4.58 9.06 -4.46
CA ASP A 18 5.94 8.52 -4.39
C ASP A 18 5.94 6.98 -4.43
N VAL A 19 4.95 6.39 -5.11
CA VAL A 19 4.87 4.96 -5.41
C VAL A 19 5.00 4.75 -6.92
N ILE A 20 5.98 3.96 -7.35
CA ILE A 20 6.07 3.48 -8.74
C ILE A 20 5.39 2.12 -8.83
N ALA A 21 4.39 2.00 -9.70
CA ALA A 21 3.75 0.72 -9.99
C ALA A 21 4.66 -0.15 -10.88
N LEU A 22 5.00 -1.35 -10.40
CA LEU A 22 5.79 -2.32 -11.16
C LEU A 22 4.89 -3.28 -11.95
N ARG A 23 3.66 -3.49 -11.49
CA ARG A 23 2.71 -4.43 -12.10
C ARG A 23 1.30 -3.84 -12.13
N PRO A 24 0.46 -4.26 -13.09
CA PRO A 24 -0.94 -3.86 -13.08
C PRO A 24 -1.63 -4.31 -11.79
N LEU A 25 -2.29 -3.38 -11.10
CA LEU A 25 -3.15 -3.65 -9.93
C LEU A 25 -4.57 -4.07 -10.34
N VAL A 26 -4.72 -4.59 -11.56
CA VAL A 26 -6.02 -4.92 -12.14
C VAL A 26 -6.62 -6.07 -11.34
N GLY A 27 -7.85 -5.87 -10.88
CA GLY A 27 -8.60 -6.86 -10.13
C GLY A 27 -8.37 -6.82 -8.61
N ALA A 28 -7.17 -6.56 -8.09
CA ALA A 28 -6.83 -6.55 -6.65
C ALA A 28 -7.78 -5.75 -5.73
N THR A 29 -8.82 -6.33 -5.13
CA THR A 29 -9.80 -5.60 -4.29
C THR A 29 -9.61 -5.81 -2.79
N ASN A 30 -10.08 -4.85 -1.99
CA ASN A 30 -10.19 -4.94 -0.52
C ASN A 30 -8.90 -5.43 0.16
N PHE A 31 -7.85 -4.62 0.04
CA PHE A 31 -6.60 -4.87 0.74
C PHE A 31 -6.09 -3.59 1.40
N ILE A 32 -5.35 -3.78 2.49
CA ILE A 32 -4.48 -2.77 3.09
C ILE A 32 -3.09 -3.40 3.15
N ALA A 33 -2.09 -2.69 2.66
CA ALA A 33 -0.72 -3.18 2.71
C ALA A 33 -0.12 -2.98 4.10
N LEU A 34 0.73 -3.91 4.51
CA LEU A 34 1.49 -3.83 5.74
C LEU A 34 2.68 -2.88 5.57
N GLU A 35 3.04 -2.22 6.66
CA GLU A 35 4.33 -1.56 6.83
C GLU A 35 5.37 -2.60 7.27
N TYR A 36 5.01 -3.40 8.28
CA TYR A 36 5.87 -4.41 8.90
C TYR A 36 5.09 -5.69 9.15
N ASP A 37 5.53 -6.79 8.53
CA ASP A 37 4.86 -8.08 8.56
C ASP A 37 4.77 -8.67 9.97
N GLU A 38 5.83 -8.51 10.78
CA GLU A 38 5.96 -9.11 12.11
C GLU A 38 5.01 -8.46 13.13
N SER A 39 4.76 -7.16 12.99
CA SER A 39 3.93 -6.39 13.93
C SER A 39 2.46 -6.30 13.54
N GLY A 40 2.13 -6.70 12.30
CA GLY A 40 0.82 -6.46 11.70
C GLY A 40 0.48 -4.97 11.55
N ASN A 41 1.48 -4.08 11.61
CA ASN A 41 1.27 -2.66 11.40
C ASN A 41 0.91 -2.42 9.94
N LEU A 42 -0.24 -1.80 9.72
CA LEU A 42 -0.71 -1.40 8.41
C LEU A 42 0.00 -0.12 7.98
N ASN A 43 0.40 -0.05 6.71
CA ASN A 43 0.79 1.22 6.13
C ASN A 43 -0.46 2.02 5.75
N HIS A 44 -0.25 3.27 5.36
CA HIS A 44 -1.33 4.13 4.86
C HIS A 44 -1.03 4.71 3.49
N ALA A 45 0.07 4.26 2.86
CA ALA A 45 0.55 4.74 1.57
C ALA A 45 -0.25 4.14 0.41
N ILE A 46 -0.75 2.91 0.56
CA ILE A 46 -1.52 2.25 -0.50
C ILE A 46 -2.57 1.28 0.07
N HIS A 47 -3.81 1.46 -0.37
CA HIS A 47 -4.91 0.57 -0.03
C HIS A 47 -5.98 0.64 -1.11
N ARG A 48 -6.69 -0.47 -1.33
CA ARG A 48 -7.85 -0.51 -2.22
C ARG A 48 -9.04 -1.06 -1.46
N MET A 49 -10.13 -0.33 -1.47
CA MET A 49 -11.38 -0.74 -0.81
C MET A 49 -12.56 -0.49 -1.73
N ARG A 50 -13.61 -1.30 -1.59
CA ARG A 50 -14.91 -0.99 -2.20
C ARG A 50 -15.47 0.30 -1.61
N ARG A 51 -16.35 0.93 -2.39
CA ARG A 51 -17.11 2.10 -1.94
C ARG A 51 -17.87 1.79 -0.65
N HIS A 52 -17.85 2.74 0.28
CA HIS A 52 -18.47 2.71 1.60
C HIS A 52 -18.02 1.57 2.51
N HIS A 53 -16.83 1.00 2.31
CA HIS A 53 -16.32 -0.06 3.19
C HIS A 53 -16.32 0.39 4.67
N PRO A 54 -16.99 -0.34 5.60
CA PRO A 54 -17.16 0.09 6.99
C PRO A 54 -15.86 0.32 7.75
N MET A 55 -14.80 -0.45 7.45
CA MET A 55 -13.43 -0.20 7.94
C MET A 55 -13.03 1.27 7.84
N LEU A 56 -13.19 1.88 6.66
CA LEU A 56 -12.76 3.26 6.42
C LEU A 56 -13.61 4.26 7.23
N LEU A 57 -14.91 3.99 7.42
CA LEU A 57 -15.75 4.79 8.29
C LEU A 57 -15.31 4.70 9.75
N ARG A 58 -14.95 3.50 10.23
CA ARG A 58 -14.40 3.29 11.58
C ARG A 58 -13.10 4.05 11.77
N VAL A 59 -12.19 4.00 10.79
CA VAL A 59 -10.95 4.79 10.79
C VAL A 59 -11.24 6.28 10.85
N MET A 60 -12.17 6.80 10.03
CA MET A 60 -12.53 8.23 10.08
C MET A 60 -13.09 8.66 11.44
N LYS A 61 -13.98 7.86 12.04
CA LYS A 61 -14.52 8.12 13.39
C LYS A 61 -13.43 8.06 14.46
N HIS A 62 -12.53 7.08 14.37
CA HIS A 62 -11.42 6.93 15.30
C HIS A 62 -10.48 8.14 15.25
N VAL A 63 -10.09 8.59 14.05
CA VAL A 63 -9.25 9.78 13.91
C VAL A 63 -9.98 11.05 14.39
N ALA A 64 -11.28 11.20 14.11
CA ALA A 64 -12.03 12.34 14.60
C ALA A 64 -12.08 12.43 16.13
N ALA A 65 -12.16 11.27 16.82
CA ALA A 65 -12.19 11.19 18.27
C ALA A 65 -10.80 11.31 18.93
N ASN A 66 -9.74 10.87 18.25
CA ASN A 66 -8.39 10.72 18.82
C ASN A 66 -7.33 11.52 18.05
N TYR A 67 -7.73 12.60 17.39
CA TYR A 67 -6.83 13.37 16.53
C TYR A 67 -5.60 13.85 17.32
N ASN A 68 -4.41 13.56 16.80
CA ASN A 68 -3.16 13.97 17.42
C ASN A 68 -2.23 14.60 16.40
N GLY A 69 -2.12 15.93 16.43
CA GLY A 69 -1.26 16.69 15.52
C GLY A 69 0.24 16.63 15.84
N LYS A 70 0.65 16.04 16.97
CA LYS A 70 2.06 15.97 17.40
C LYS A 70 2.77 14.72 16.90
N ALA A 71 2.04 13.62 16.70
CA ALA A 71 2.60 12.35 16.27
C ALA A 71 2.32 12.11 14.78
N TRP A 72 3.39 11.98 13.99
CA TRP A 72 3.31 11.81 12.54
C TRP A 72 2.40 10.64 12.11
N ALA A 73 2.54 9.49 12.76
CA ALA A 73 1.81 8.27 12.41
C ALA A 73 0.35 8.22 12.94
N ALA A 74 0.02 9.03 13.94
CA ALA A 74 -1.19 8.86 14.76
C ALA A 74 -2.47 8.88 13.91
N ASN A 75 -2.58 9.85 12.99
CA ASN A 75 -3.79 10.03 12.17
C ASN A 75 -3.74 9.24 10.85
N GLY A 76 -2.76 8.34 10.70
CA GLY A 76 -2.54 7.57 9.49
C GLY A 76 -2.35 6.08 9.81
N PRO A 77 -1.14 5.52 9.62
CA PRO A 77 -0.91 4.09 9.80
C PRO A 77 -1.24 3.59 11.22
N THR A 78 -1.02 4.39 12.26
CA THR A 78 -1.39 4.03 13.64
C THR A 78 -2.90 3.89 13.78
N ALA A 79 -3.69 4.91 13.43
CA ALA A 79 -5.15 4.83 13.48
C ALA A 79 -5.73 3.67 12.64
N MET A 80 -5.15 3.41 11.46
CA MET A 80 -5.58 2.29 10.61
C MET A 80 -5.33 0.94 11.29
N SER A 81 -4.14 0.78 11.89
CA SER A 81 -3.76 -0.43 12.64
C SER A 81 -4.58 -0.60 13.92
N ASP A 82 -4.79 0.46 14.68
CA ASP A 82 -5.53 0.43 15.95
C ASP A 82 -6.99 0.03 15.72
N VAL A 83 -7.64 0.60 14.69
CA VAL A 83 -9.01 0.21 14.34
C VAL A 83 -9.07 -1.26 13.91
N ALA A 84 -8.11 -1.75 13.11
CA ALA A 84 -8.09 -3.15 12.72
C ALA A 84 -7.96 -4.09 13.94
N ARG A 85 -7.09 -3.74 14.91
CA ARG A 85 -6.91 -4.49 16.16
C ARG A 85 -8.15 -4.44 17.05
N LEU A 86 -8.75 -3.26 17.21
CA LEU A 86 -9.98 -3.08 18.01
C LEU A 86 -11.14 -3.90 17.46
N LEU A 87 -11.19 -4.10 16.14
CA LEU A 87 -12.21 -4.91 15.47
C LEU A 87 -11.87 -6.41 15.41
N GLY A 88 -10.66 -6.80 15.81
CA GLY A 88 -10.20 -8.19 15.74
C GLY A 88 -9.97 -8.71 14.32
N CYS A 89 -9.62 -7.84 13.36
CA CYS A 89 -9.37 -8.27 11.98
C CYS A 89 -8.10 -9.13 11.85
N ASP A 90 -8.08 -10.01 10.85
CA ASP A 90 -6.90 -10.85 10.55
C ASP A 90 -5.77 -10.01 9.94
N LEU A 91 -4.71 -9.82 10.71
CA LEU A 91 -3.50 -9.09 10.30
C LEU A 91 -2.38 -10.01 9.83
N LYS A 92 -2.65 -11.31 9.64
CA LYS A 92 -1.64 -12.24 9.11
C LYS A 92 -1.22 -11.78 7.71
N PRO A 93 0.09 -11.61 7.45
CA PRO A 93 0.56 -11.16 6.16
C PRO A 93 0.18 -12.14 5.05
N VAL A 94 -0.40 -11.59 3.99
CA VAL A 94 -0.92 -12.34 2.84
C VAL A 94 -0.09 -12.05 1.59
N GLY A 95 0.28 -13.09 0.85
CA GLY A 95 0.95 -12.98 -0.45
C GLY A 95 0.02 -12.56 -1.60
N LEU A 96 0.62 -12.33 -2.77
CA LEU A 96 -0.11 -11.95 -3.98
C LEU A 96 -1.09 -13.04 -4.46
N ASP A 97 -0.83 -14.30 -4.15
CA ASP A 97 -1.67 -15.45 -4.48
C ASP A 97 -3.09 -15.31 -3.93
N ARG A 98 -3.22 -14.92 -2.66
CA ARG A 98 -4.54 -14.68 -2.07
C ARG A 98 -5.17 -13.38 -2.54
N LEU A 99 -4.39 -12.37 -2.95
CA LEU A 99 -4.92 -11.14 -3.55
C LEU A 99 -5.62 -11.46 -4.88
N VAL A 100 -5.00 -12.29 -5.71
CA VAL A 100 -5.59 -12.80 -6.96
C VAL A 100 -6.83 -13.66 -6.67
N ASN A 101 -6.77 -14.56 -5.69
CA ASN A 101 -7.94 -15.37 -5.34
C ASN A 101 -9.11 -14.55 -4.77
N ALA A 102 -8.82 -13.54 -3.95
CA ALA A 102 -9.83 -12.61 -3.41
C ALA A 102 -10.49 -11.78 -4.52
N THR A 103 -9.73 -11.45 -5.56
CA THR A 103 -10.17 -10.71 -6.74
C THR A 103 -11.15 -11.50 -7.60
N HIS A 104 -10.87 -12.79 -7.86
CA HIS A 104 -11.67 -13.60 -8.78
C HIS A 104 -12.98 -14.13 -8.16
N ASN A 105 -13.05 -14.24 -6.84
CA ASN A 105 -14.22 -14.82 -6.14
C ASN A 105 -15.20 -13.80 -5.55
N ARG A 106 -14.86 -12.52 -5.51
CA ARG A 106 -15.78 -11.47 -5.03
C ARG A 106 -16.41 -10.74 -6.21
N THR A 107 -17.45 -11.34 -6.79
CA THR A 107 -18.56 -10.49 -7.24
C THR A 107 -19.04 -9.72 -6.02
N SER A 108 -19.37 -8.43 -6.16
CA SER A 108 -19.93 -7.62 -5.08
C SER A 108 -21.22 -8.26 -4.58
N GLN A 109 -21.11 -9.23 -3.67
CA GLN A 109 -22.27 -9.92 -3.15
C GLN A 109 -22.96 -8.97 -2.15
N PRO A 110 -24.29 -8.83 -2.23
CA PRO A 110 -25.05 -8.20 -1.17
C PRO A 110 -24.79 -8.97 0.11
N ILE A 111 -24.27 -8.29 1.12
CA ILE A 111 -23.90 -8.90 2.39
C ILE A 111 -25.19 -9.34 3.09
N GLN A 112 -25.28 -10.62 3.45
CA GLN A 112 -26.37 -11.10 4.29
C GLN A 112 -26.17 -10.60 5.73
N PRO A 113 -27.17 -9.93 6.34
CA PRO A 113 -27.11 -9.56 7.74
C PRO A 113 -27.11 -10.83 8.60
N CYS A 114 -26.19 -10.92 9.58
CA CYS A 114 -26.19 -12.05 10.50
C CYS A 114 -27.42 -12.02 11.40
N ASN A 115 -27.89 -13.22 11.76
CA ASN A 115 -29.07 -13.42 12.61
C ASN A 115 -28.86 -14.63 13.52
N ALA A 116 -29.82 -14.90 14.41
CA ALA A 116 -29.72 -15.99 15.39
C ALA A 116 -29.50 -17.39 14.76
N THR A 117 -29.89 -17.56 13.50
CA THR A 117 -29.76 -18.82 12.73
C THR A 117 -28.51 -18.88 11.84
N ASN A 118 -27.83 -17.75 11.63
CA ASN A 118 -26.58 -17.64 10.88
C ASN A 118 -25.59 -16.82 11.72
N PRO A 119 -24.95 -17.46 12.73
CA PRO A 119 -24.05 -16.78 13.64
C PRO A 119 -22.94 -16.13 12.83
N CYS A 120 -22.66 -14.85 13.10
CA CYS A 120 -21.57 -14.16 12.41
C CYS A 120 -20.31 -15.02 12.63
N SER A 121 -19.77 -15.62 11.57
CA SER A 121 -18.39 -16.10 11.61
C SER A 121 -17.50 -14.90 11.96
N ASN A 122 -16.26 -15.12 12.40
CA ASN A 122 -15.31 -14.08 12.85
C ASN A 122 -14.96 -12.96 11.82
N GLN A 123 -15.78 -12.70 10.82
CA GLN A 123 -15.58 -11.71 9.78
C GLN A 123 -16.76 -10.72 9.81
N THR A 124 -16.61 -9.68 10.63
CA THR A 124 -17.45 -8.48 10.52
C THR A 124 -17.22 -7.83 9.16
N GLU A 125 -18.21 -7.11 8.63
CA GLU A 125 -18.07 -6.39 7.36
C GLU A 125 -16.88 -5.41 7.38
N GLU A 126 -16.54 -4.88 8.56
CA GLU A 126 -15.35 -4.08 8.78
C GLU A 126 -14.03 -4.83 8.50
N CYS A 127 -13.99 -6.14 8.65
CA CYS A 127 -12.80 -6.97 8.42
C CYS A 127 -12.80 -7.66 7.05
N ASP A 128 -13.67 -7.25 6.12
CA ASP A 128 -13.78 -7.83 4.78
C ASP A 128 -12.64 -7.42 3.81
N TRP A 129 -11.39 -7.53 4.26
CA TRP A 129 -10.18 -7.17 3.51
C TRP A 129 -8.99 -8.04 3.95
N VAL A 130 -7.90 -8.03 3.17
CA VAL A 130 -6.67 -8.77 3.48
C VAL A 130 -5.50 -7.83 3.79
N ALA A 131 -4.68 -8.21 4.77
CA ALA A 131 -3.42 -7.54 5.08
C ALA A 131 -2.32 -8.03 4.12
N LEU A 132 -2.04 -7.25 3.07
CA LEU A 132 -1.05 -7.62 2.06
C LEU A 132 0.37 -7.48 2.63
N ARG A 133 1.25 -8.46 2.38
CA ARG A 133 2.65 -8.43 2.80
C ARG A 133 3.32 -7.10 2.48
N SER A 134 4.18 -6.63 3.37
CA SER A 134 4.85 -5.35 3.24
C SER A 134 5.65 -5.27 1.95
N ASN A 135 6.34 -6.35 1.56
CA ASN A 135 7.14 -6.40 0.33
C ASN A 135 6.33 -6.22 -0.97
N ALA A 136 4.99 -6.23 -0.92
CA ALA A 136 4.17 -5.88 -2.07
C ALA A 136 4.33 -4.40 -2.49
N PHE A 137 4.64 -3.50 -1.55
CA PHE A 137 4.78 -2.06 -1.78
C PHE A 137 5.95 -1.39 -1.02
N MET A 138 6.40 -2.00 0.07
CA MET A 138 7.43 -1.53 1.00
C MET A 138 8.69 -2.39 0.90
N ALA A 139 9.03 -2.87 -0.31
CA ALA A 139 10.18 -3.77 -0.52
C ALA A 139 11.53 -3.10 -0.25
N VAL A 140 11.57 -1.77 -0.16
CA VAL A 140 12.75 -1.00 0.22
C VAL A 140 12.41 -0.23 1.48
N HIS A 141 13.19 -0.43 2.54
CA HIS A 141 13.01 0.28 3.79
C HIS A 141 13.47 1.75 3.65
N TYR A 142 12.80 2.68 4.35
CA TYR A 142 12.98 4.12 4.15
C TYR A 142 14.41 4.61 4.46
N ASP A 143 15.11 3.94 5.37
CA ASP A 143 16.46 4.30 5.80
C ASP A 143 17.52 4.07 4.72
N VAL A 144 17.24 3.18 3.76
CA VAL A 144 18.13 2.85 2.63
C VAL A 144 17.59 3.33 1.29
N ALA A 145 16.37 3.89 1.25
CA ALA A 145 15.73 4.35 0.02
C ALA A 145 16.59 5.38 -0.76
N TYR A 146 17.38 6.21 -0.07
CA TYR A 146 18.26 7.18 -0.72
C TYR A 146 19.34 6.53 -1.60
N LYS A 147 19.75 5.30 -1.29
CA LYS A 147 20.80 4.59 -2.06
C LYS A 147 20.32 4.27 -3.47
N LEU A 148 19.01 4.16 -3.69
CA LEU A 148 18.45 3.90 -5.01
C LEU A 148 18.74 5.03 -6.00
N PHE A 149 19.03 6.24 -5.52
CA PHE A 149 19.30 7.42 -6.33
C PHE A 149 20.77 7.57 -6.70
N LEU A 150 21.65 6.81 -6.04
CA LEU A 150 23.09 6.82 -6.29
C LEU A 150 23.42 5.98 -7.52
N GLY A 151 24.34 6.48 -8.33
CA GLY A 151 24.85 5.79 -9.50
C GLY A 151 25.61 4.52 -9.12
N PRO A 152 25.75 3.57 -10.05
CA PRO A 152 26.41 2.30 -9.78
C PRO A 152 27.90 2.51 -9.48
N GLU A 153 28.46 1.64 -8.66
CA GLU A 153 29.91 1.55 -8.50
C GLU A 153 30.58 1.10 -9.81
N LYS A 154 31.89 1.32 -9.93
CA LYS A 154 32.63 0.95 -11.14
C LYS A 154 32.56 -0.57 -11.35
N ASN A 155 32.03 -0.98 -12.50
CA ASN A 155 31.76 -2.38 -12.89
C ASN A 155 30.59 -3.06 -12.17
N GLU A 156 29.76 -2.30 -11.43
CA GLU A 156 28.56 -2.86 -10.83
C GLU A 156 27.50 -3.12 -11.91
N THR A 157 27.08 -4.38 -12.03
CA THR A 157 25.92 -4.77 -12.81
C THR A 157 24.78 -5.10 -11.87
N SER A 158 23.65 -4.40 -11.95
CA SER A 158 22.48 -4.74 -11.15
C SER A 158 21.48 -5.57 -11.96
N PRO A 159 20.88 -6.62 -11.36
CA PRO A 159 19.97 -7.53 -12.06
C PRO A 159 18.69 -6.82 -12.52
N PRO A 160 17.87 -7.46 -13.38
CA PRO A 160 16.58 -6.90 -13.80
C PRO A 160 15.67 -6.53 -12.62
N ILE A 161 14.86 -5.49 -12.76
CA ILE A 161 13.99 -4.98 -11.69
C ILE A 161 13.03 -6.08 -11.18
N GLN A 162 12.50 -6.90 -12.08
CA GLN A 162 11.59 -8.00 -11.76
C GLN A 162 12.25 -9.07 -10.89
N THR A 163 13.57 -9.27 -11.03
CA THR A 163 14.35 -10.21 -10.22
C THR A 163 14.63 -9.64 -8.83
N LEU A 164 14.79 -8.32 -8.71
CA LEU A 164 14.97 -7.63 -7.43
C LEU A 164 13.67 -7.57 -6.62
N TYR A 165 12.53 -7.47 -7.30
CA TYR A 165 11.22 -7.33 -6.70
C TYR A 165 10.21 -8.35 -7.24
N PRO A 166 10.43 -9.65 -6.99
CA PRO A 166 9.61 -10.73 -7.56
C PRO A 166 8.18 -10.75 -7.03
N ASP A 167 7.94 -10.18 -5.85
CA ASP A 167 6.63 -10.16 -5.18
C ASP A 167 6.06 -8.75 -5.01
N SER A 168 6.69 -7.73 -5.60
CA SER A 168 6.23 -6.34 -5.47
C SER A 168 5.29 -5.95 -6.60
N LEU A 169 4.18 -5.31 -6.24
CA LEU A 169 3.26 -4.67 -7.17
C LEU A 169 3.65 -3.21 -7.42
N GLY A 170 4.31 -2.59 -6.45
CA GLY A 170 4.91 -1.27 -6.57
C GLY A 170 6.03 -1.08 -5.56
N LEU A 171 6.69 0.07 -5.63
CA LEU A 171 7.75 0.47 -4.71
C LEU A 171 7.44 1.85 -4.15
N HIS A 172 7.41 1.98 -2.84
CA HIS A 172 7.28 3.24 -2.13
C HIS A 172 8.65 3.84 -1.80
N PHE A 173 8.86 5.12 -2.13
CA PHE A 173 10.18 5.77 -2.03
C PHE A 173 10.30 6.79 -0.91
N PHE A 174 9.27 6.96 -0.09
CA PHE A 174 9.26 7.85 1.07
C PHE A 174 9.80 9.24 0.74
N ASN A 175 9.00 10.07 0.09
CA ASN A 175 9.39 11.39 -0.40
C ASN A 175 10.12 12.25 0.66
N TYR A 176 9.77 12.12 1.94
CA TYR A 176 10.49 12.80 3.02
C TYR A 176 12.01 12.52 3.03
N MET A 177 12.42 11.29 2.73
CA MET A 177 13.83 10.86 2.71
C MET A 177 14.52 11.14 1.37
N THR A 178 13.75 11.21 0.29
CA THR A 178 14.28 11.15 -1.09
C THR A 178 14.07 12.44 -1.90
N ARG A 179 13.25 13.39 -1.44
CA ARG A 179 12.90 14.63 -2.16
C ARG A 179 14.09 15.49 -2.60
N ASP A 180 15.19 15.44 -1.84
CA ASP A 180 16.39 16.25 -2.08
C ASP A 180 17.49 15.45 -2.80
N LYS A 181 17.16 14.27 -3.35
CA LYS A 181 18.10 13.40 -4.07
C LYS A 181 17.95 13.58 -5.57
N GLU A 182 19.07 13.89 -6.22
CA GLU A 182 19.17 13.84 -7.68
C GLU A 182 19.22 12.39 -8.15
N VAL A 183 18.52 12.09 -9.23
CA VAL A 183 18.55 10.78 -9.87
C VAL A 183 19.82 10.68 -10.69
N GLN A 184 20.84 9.98 -10.19
CA GLN A 184 22.09 9.81 -10.92
C GLN A 184 21.90 8.84 -12.08
N SER A 185 22.58 9.09 -13.20
CA SER A 185 22.53 8.19 -14.35
C SER A 185 23.05 6.80 -13.98
N GLY A 186 22.41 5.77 -14.56
CA GLY A 186 22.62 4.36 -14.20
C GLY A 186 22.09 3.91 -12.83
N SER A 187 21.64 4.81 -11.95
CA SER A 187 21.12 4.47 -10.62
C SER A 187 19.90 3.53 -10.68
N HIS A 188 19.60 2.89 -9.56
CA HIS A 188 18.43 2.01 -9.47
C HIS A 188 17.11 2.77 -9.75
N MET A 189 16.98 4.01 -9.25
CA MET A 189 15.85 4.89 -9.52
C MET A 189 15.78 5.30 -11.00
N HIS A 190 16.93 5.62 -11.62
CA HIS A 190 16.97 5.93 -13.06
C HIS A 190 16.45 4.76 -13.90
N ARG A 191 16.84 3.52 -13.55
CA ARG A 191 16.36 2.30 -14.21
C ARG A 191 14.86 2.11 -14.02
N LEU A 192 14.37 2.26 -12.79
CA LEU A 192 12.94 2.18 -12.46
C LEU A 192 12.11 3.21 -13.21
N ALA A 193 12.53 4.47 -13.23
CA ALA A 193 11.84 5.55 -13.92
C ALA A 193 11.80 5.31 -15.43
N SER A 194 12.92 4.86 -16.01
CA SER A 194 13.03 4.57 -17.45
C SER A 194 12.09 3.44 -17.89
N GLU A 195 11.98 2.39 -17.06
CA GLU A 195 11.20 1.20 -17.39
C GLU A 195 9.69 1.38 -17.10
N PHE A 196 9.34 1.95 -15.94
CA PHE A 196 7.96 2.00 -15.46
C PHE A 196 7.29 3.38 -15.57
N CYS A 197 8.06 4.45 -15.81
CA CYS A 197 7.55 5.82 -15.97
C CYS A 197 8.00 6.48 -17.30
N PRO A 198 7.89 5.81 -18.46
CA PRO A 198 8.49 6.27 -19.71
C PRO A 198 7.96 7.64 -20.19
N VAL A 199 6.70 7.97 -19.88
CA VAL A 199 6.11 9.28 -20.22
C VAL A 199 6.75 10.41 -19.42
N VAL A 200 7.04 10.17 -18.13
CA VAL A 200 7.67 11.15 -17.24
C VAL A 200 9.11 11.39 -17.68
N VAL A 201 9.87 10.31 -17.89
CA VAL A 201 11.26 10.38 -18.37
C VAL A 201 11.36 11.12 -19.71
N LYS A 202 10.46 10.84 -20.65
CA LYS A 202 10.43 11.54 -21.95
C LYS A 202 10.18 13.04 -21.82
N LYS A 203 9.36 13.48 -20.85
CA LYS A 203 9.03 14.90 -20.62
C LYS A 203 10.04 15.63 -19.73
N HIS A 204 10.74 14.89 -18.88
CA HIS A 204 11.69 15.41 -17.91
C HIS A 204 13.03 14.71 -18.10
N PRO A 205 13.82 15.11 -19.12
CA PRO A 205 15.12 14.50 -19.41
C PRO A 205 16.17 14.76 -18.33
N LEU A 206 15.87 15.60 -17.33
CA LEU A 206 16.71 15.74 -16.13
C LEU A 206 16.64 14.51 -15.20
N LEU A 207 15.79 13.53 -15.51
CA LEU A 207 15.78 12.20 -14.88
C LEU A 207 16.73 11.20 -15.56
N THR A 208 17.43 11.59 -16.63
CA THR A 208 18.39 10.78 -17.42
C THR A 208 19.76 11.42 -17.44
#